data_AF-A0A843HNP3-F1
#
_entry.id   AF-A0A843HNP3-F1
#
_cell.length_a   1.000
_cell.length_b   1.000
_cell.length_c   1.000
_cell.angle_alpha   90.00
_cell.angle_beta   90.00
_cell.angle_gamma   90.00
#
_symmetry.space_group_name_H-M   'P 1'
#
loop_
_entity.id
_entity.type
_entity.pdbx_description
1 polymer ?
#
loop_
_entity_poly.entity_id
_entity_poly.type
_entity_poly.pdbx_seq_one_letter_code
_entity_poly.pdbx_strand_id
1 'polypeptide(L)'
;MELNDKIIFKVALITSLIGIIGMLVFASYIEPKEIQIKDITRNNIGETVAVTGVVESIKESSSGSSCFIELNDGTGKINLIIFESTLV
;
A
#
# COMPACT_ATOMS: atom_id res chain seq x y z
N MET A 1 -45.20 -3.72 13.53
CA MET A 1 -44.72 -3.01 12.32
C MET A 1 -44.71 -4.02 11.20
N GLU A 2 -45.65 -3.94 10.26
CA GLU A 2 -45.67 -4.87 9.13
C GLU A 2 -44.53 -4.54 8.17
N LEU A 3 -43.74 -5.56 7.84
CA LEU A 3 -42.66 -5.42 6.87
C LEU A 3 -43.29 -5.29 5.48
N ASN A 4 -43.21 -4.09 4.93
CA ASN A 4 -43.76 -3.74 3.62
C ASN A 4 -42.59 -3.51 2.64
N ASP A 5 -42.77 -3.84 1.36
CA ASP A 5 -41.76 -3.71 0.31
C ASP A 5 -41.07 -2.35 0.26
N LYS A 6 -41.79 -1.25 0.53
CA LYS A 6 -41.24 0.11 0.64
C LYS A 6 -40.22 0.25 1.77
N ILE A 7 -40.44 -0.44 2.89
CA ILE A 7 -39.52 -0.44 4.03
C ILE A 7 -38.29 -1.27 3.68
N ILE A 8 -38.47 -2.44 3.08
CA ILE A 8 -37.38 -3.31 2.61
C ILE A 8 -36.49 -2.54 1.61
N PHE A 9 -37.11 -1.89 0.62
CA PHE A 9 -36.40 -1.11 -0.39
C PHE A 9 -35.60 0.05 0.22
N LYS A 10 -36.19 0.81 1.16
CA LYS A 10 -35.49 1.89 1.85
C LYS A 10 -34.31 1.39 2.66
N VAL A 11 -34.47 0.28 3.39
CA VAL A 11 -33.38 -0.31 4.18
C VAL A 11 -32.25 -0.77 3.26
N ALA A 12 -32.57 -1.50 2.18
CA ALA A 12 -31.58 -1.95 1.19
C ALA A 12 -30.83 -0.78 0.51
N LEU A 13 -31.53 0.31 0.21
CA LEU A 13 -30.91 1.51 -0.37
C LEU A 13 -29.96 2.18 0.64
N ILE A 14 -30.37 2.30 1.89
CA ILE A 14 -29.55 2.91 2.94
C ILE A 14 -28.32 2.04 3.25
N THR A 15 -28.48 0.73 3.39
CA THR A 15 -27.36 -0.18 3.70
C THR A 15 -26.37 -0.28 2.54
N SER A 16 -26.84 -0.26 1.29
CA SER A 16 -25.94 -0.23 0.13
C SER A 16 -25.16 1.08 0.04
N LEU A 17 -25.79 2.23 0.29
CA LEU A 17 -25.08 3.51 0.38
C LEU A 17 -24.04 3.50 1.49
N ILE A 18 -24.39 3.02 2.68
CA ILE A 18 -23.45 2.91 3.81
C ILE A 18 -22.28 2.00 3.44
N GLY A 19 -22.52 0.88 2.75
CA GLY A 19 -21.46 -0.02 2.29
C GLY A 19 -20.49 0.65 1.32
N ILE A 20 -21.00 1.40 0.34
CA ILE A 20 -20.18 2.14 -0.63
C ILE A 20 -19.37 3.24 0.06
N ILE A 21 -20.01 4.05 0.90
CA ILE A 21 -19.34 5.11 1.66
C ILE A 21 -18.27 4.51 2.58
N GLY A 22 -18.60 3.40 3.26
CA GLY A 22 -17.66 2.66 4.10
C GLY A 22 -16.43 2.22 3.30
N MET A 23 -16.62 1.57 2.16
CA MET A 23 -15.52 1.14 1.29
C MET A 23 -14.62 2.31 0.89
N LEU A 24 -15.17 3.47 0.52
CA LEU A 24 -14.38 4.65 0.15
C LEU A 24 -13.54 5.20 1.31
N VAL A 25 -14.10 5.24 2.52
CA VAL A 25 -13.38 5.73 3.71
C VAL A 25 -12.27 4.77 4.13
N PHE A 26 -12.48 3.45 4.00
CA PHE A 26 -11.46 2.45 4.34
C PHE A 26 -10.40 2.29 3.25
N ALA A 27 -10.71 2.61 1.98
CA ALA A 27 -9.75 2.49 0.88
C ALA A 27 -8.47 3.31 1.13
N SER A 28 -8.59 4.53 1.65
CA SER A 28 -7.43 5.39 1.97
C SER A 28 -6.58 4.88 3.15
N TYR A 29 -7.06 3.88 3.91
CA TYR A 29 -6.29 3.25 4.98
C TYR A 29 -5.43 2.08 4.47
N ILE A 30 -5.67 1.60 3.25
CA ILE A 30 -4.91 0.48 2.66
C ILE A 30 -3.61 0.98 2.02
N GLU A 31 -3.53 2.27 1.68
CA GLU A 31 -2.32 2.83 1.08
C GLU A 31 -1.17 2.87 2.09
N PRO A 32 0.01 2.32 1.74
CA PRO A 32 1.19 2.39 2.59
C PRO A 32 1.53 3.84 2.92
N LYS A 33 1.93 4.10 4.16
CA LYS A 33 2.35 5.43 4.59
C LYS A 33 3.54 5.90 3.75
N GLU A 34 3.40 7.03 3.06
CA GLU A 34 4.50 7.65 2.33
C GLU A 34 5.48 8.32 3.31
N ILE A 35 6.76 7.95 3.24
CA ILE A 35 7.82 8.47 4.11
C ILE A 35 9.11 8.73 3.33
N GLN A 36 9.92 9.67 3.81
CA GLN A 36 11.25 9.94 3.27
C GLN A 36 12.27 8.95 3.83
N ILE A 37 13.29 8.61 3.04
CA ILE A 37 14.35 7.67 3.41
C ILE A 37 15.05 8.12 4.71
N LYS A 38 15.28 9.42 4.89
CA LYS A 38 15.90 9.95 6.13
C LYS A 38 15.10 9.65 7.41
N ASP A 39 13.79 9.45 7.29
CA ASP A 39 12.87 9.26 8.40
C ASP A 39 12.61 7.77 8.69
N ILE A 40 13.18 6.87 7.86
CA ILE A 40 13.15 5.43 8.10
C ILE A 40 14.07 5.10 9.27
N THR A 41 13.48 4.54 10.32
CA THR A 41 14.20 4.14 11.53
C THR A 41 13.91 2.69 11.90
N ARG A 42 14.54 2.19 12.96
CA ARG A 42 14.27 0.84 13.50
C ARG A 42 12.81 0.64 13.92
N ASN A 43 12.05 1.71 14.14
CA ASN A 43 10.64 1.62 14.50
C ASN A 43 9.75 1.18 13.32
N ASN A 44 10.26 1.26 12.09
CA ASN A 44 9.53 0.88 10.87
C ASN A 44 9.77 -0.60 10.48
N ILE A 45 10.46 -1.39 11.31
CA ILE A 45 10.66 -2.82 11.05
C ILE A 45 9.30 -3.53 11.09
N GLY A 46 8.96 -4.21 10.00
CA GLY A 46 7.69 -4.91 9.83
C GLY A 46 6.54 -4.02 9.34
N GLU A 47 6.78 -2.72 9.15
CA GLU A 47 5.81 -1.79 8.55
C GLU A 47 5.91 -1.82 7.01
N THR A 48 4.78 -1.71 6.33
CA THR A 48 4.74 -1.47 4.88
C THR A 48 4.65 0.03 4.63
N VAL A 49 5.60 0.56 3.86
CA VAL A 49 5.75 2.00 3.60
C VAL A 49 5.90 2.25 2.11
N ALA A 50 5.53 3.44 1.67
CA ALA A 50 5.77 3.92 0.31
C ALA A 50 6.94 4.93 0.32
N VAL A 51 7.85 4.79 -0.65
CA VAL A 51 8.98 5.70 -0.84
C VAL A 51 9.07 6.03 -2.32
N THR A 52 9.11 7.33 -2.63
CA THR A 52 9.25 7.83 -4.01
C THR A 52 10.68 8.34 -4.19
N GLY A 53 11.40 7.84 -5.20
CA GLY A 53 12.78 8.24 -5.45
C GLY A 53 13.29 7.85 -6.83
N VAL A 54 14.54 8.21 -7.11
CA VAL A 54 15.26 7.87 -8.34
C VAL A 54 16.15 6.66 -8.08
N VAL A 55 16.09 5.69 -9.00
CA VAL A 55 16.99 4.53 -8.98
C VAL A 55 18.38 4.98 -9.43
N GLU A 56 19.36 4.84 -8.55
CA GLU A 56 20.76 5.19 -8.85
C GLU A 56 21.56 3.99 -9.37
N SER A 57 21.28 2.79 -8.86
CA SER A 57 21.94 1.57 -9.32
C SER A 57 21.06 0.33 -9.21
N ILE A 58 21.30 -0.63 -10.11
CA ILE A 58 20.64 -1.93 -10.15
C ILE A 58 21.74 -2.99 -10.23
N LYS A 59 21.70 -3.98 -9.33
CA LYS A 59 22.63 -5.11 -9.29
C LYS A 59 21.85 -6.40 -9.20
N GLU A 60 22.13 -7.33 -10.10
CA GLU A 60 21.53 -8.66 -10.05
C GLU A 60 22.35 -9.59 -9.15
N SER A 61 21.66 -10.49 -8.44
CA SER A 61 22.31 -11.61 -7.76
C SER A 61 22.95 -12.53 -8.79
N SER A 62 24.10 -13.11 -8.46
CA SER A 62 24.79 -14.09 -9.31
C SER A 62 23.93 -15.31 -9.67
N SER A 63 22.91 -15.62 -8.86
CA SER A 63 21.93 -16.68 -9.09
C SER A 63 20.75 -16.28 -10.00
N GLY A 64 20.61 -14.99 -10.34
CA GLY A 64 19.47 -14.44 -11.10
C GLY A 64 18.16 -14.31 -10.31
N SER A 65 18.07 -14.88 -9.11
CA SER A 65 16.82 -14.97 -8.32
C SER A 65 16.45 -13.71 -7.54
N SER A 66 17.29 -12.69 -7.52
CA SER A 66 17.08 -11.47 -6.73
C SER A 66 17.81 -10.28 -7.36
N CYS A 67 17.23 -9.10 -7.19
CA CYS A 67 17.74 -7.83 -7.65
C CYS A 67 17.93 -6.88 -6.46
N PHE A 68 19.07 -6.20 -6.41
CA PHE A 68 19.38 -5.17 -5.44
C PHE A 68 19.30 -3.81 -6.13
N ILE A 69 18.48 -2.92 -5.61
CA ILE A 69 18.26 -1.58 -6.17
C ILE A 69 18.67 -0.54 -5.13
N GLU A 70 19.52 0.40 -5.52
CA GLU A 70 19.80 1.58 -4.72
C GLU A 70 18.85 2.71 -5.13
N LEU A 71 18.02 3.16 -4.18
CA LEU A 71 17.04 4.22 -4.35
C LEU A 71 17.48 5.48 -3.61
N ASN A 72 17.39 6.64 -4.26
CA ASN A 72 17.66 7.95 -3.67
C ASN A 72 16.43 8.87 -3.82
N ASP A 73 15.90 9.36 -2.71
CA ASP A 73 14.73 10.25 -2.66
C ASP A 73 15.10 11.75 -2.51
N GLY A 74 16.39 12.08 -2.60
CA GLY A 74 16.95 13.41 -2.35
C GLY A 74 17.26 13.70 -0.87
N THR A 75 16.81 12.84 0.05
CA THR A 75 17.05 12.97 1.50
C THR A 75 17.97 11.90 2.05
N GLY A 76 18.05 10.76 1.39
CA GLY A 76 18.95 9.67 1.73
C GLY A 76 19.00 8.62 0.62
N LYS A 77 19.75 7.55 0.88
CA LYS A 77 19.84 6.37 -0.01
C LYS A 77 19.48 5.12 0.76
N ILE A 78 18.77 4.20 0.11
CA ILE A 78 18.42 2.89 0.68
C ILE A 78 18.61 1.78 -0.34
N ASN A 79 19.04 0.60 0.14
CA ASN A 79 19.14 -0.61 -0.68
C ASN A 79 17.85 -1.43 -0.55
N LEU A 80 17.16 -1.62 -1.65
CA LEU A 80 16.01 -2.48 -1.80
C LEU A 80 16.45 -3.85 -2.30
N ILE A 81 15.79 -4.90 -1.83
CA ILE A 81 15.97 -6.27 -2.32
C ILE A 81 14.64 -6.70 -2.93
N ILE A 82 14.64 -6.97 -4.23
CA ILE A 82 13.50 -7.51 -4.97
C ILE A 82 13.77 -8.98 -5.26
N PHE A 83 12.94 -9.85 -4.73
CA PHE A 83 13.01 -11.28 -5.01
C PHE A 83 12.21 -11.60 -6.27
N GLU A 84 12.67 -12.56 -7.07
CA GLU A 84 11.97 -13.01 -8.29
C GLU A 84 10.53 -13.43 -8.02
N SER A 85 10.26 -14.06 -6.86
CA SER A 85 8.91 -14.42 -6.42
C SER A 85 7.94 -13.24 -6.25
N THR A 86 8.45 -12.01 -6.22
CA THR A 86 7.67 -10.77 -6.07
C THR A 86 7.37 -10.11 -7.43
N LEU A 87 8.07 -10.52 -8.50
CA LEU A 87 7.86 -10.09 -9.88
C LEU A 87 6.88 -11.07 -10.54
N VAL A 88 5.59 -10.88 -10.29
CA VAL A 88 4.50 -11.70 -10.88
C VAL A 88 4.39 -11.47 -12.38
#